data_AF-A0A7S1RK94-F1
#
_entry.id   AF-A0A7S1RK94-F1
#
_cell.length_a   1.000
_cell.length_b   1.000
_cell.length_c   1.000
_cell.angle_alpha   90.00
_cell.angle_beta   90.00
_cell.angle_gamma   90.00
#
_symmetry.space_group_name_H-M   'P 1'
#
loop_
_entity.id
_entity.type
_entity.pdbx_description
1 polymer ?
#
loop_
_entity_poly.entity_id
_entity_poly.type
_entity_poly.pdbx_seq_one_letter_code
_entity_poly.pdbx_strand_id
1 'polypeptide(L)'
;ILEPITFEKFHAMHLKVGVAKSEVKARLKRAEEAERQRKLEEQRNEVQKIIDEAAESLKAAEDLTTQAENTARPLFKENDNMPASEIEATAVEADTLAKKTEGELAAASEKFAKAEDACEANADLKGFDKKDVPRLWKWHEDITARAEKVVAAMKKARERAVQKAYAEMDQKRLAAARFIRARMGAESKNGEQMYASIHGDAPITKEKFAEFIKALPDFELAEGEAERLFEHIAEGAADIAKEKFLELIRLYYKCVKGTVFNEEISIKSKT
;
A
#
# COMPACT_ATOMS: atom_id res chain seq x y z
N ILE A 1 -76.77 -52.23 -0.66
CA ILE A 1 -76.87 -53.08 0.56
C ILE A 1 -75.48 -53.64 0.78
N LEU A 2 -74.77 -53.21 1.83
CA LEU A 2 -73.45 -53.75 2.15
C LEU A 2 -73.65 -55.10 2.84
N GLU A 3 -72.99 -56.14 2.34
CA GLU A 3 -73.00 -57.44 3.01
C GLU A 3 -72.32 -57.32 4.38
N PRO A 4 -72.95 -57.83 5.47
CA PRO A 4 -72.34 -57.78 6.80
C PRO A 4 -71.02 -58.57 6.81
N ILE A 5 -69.98 -57.95 7.37
CA ILE A 5 -68.66 -58.55 7.50
C ILE A 5 -68.76 -59.67 8.56
N THR A 6 -68.50 -60.91 8.15
CA THR A 6 -68.39 -62.04 9.08
C THR A 6 -67.16 -61.88 9.96
N PHE A 7 -67.23 -62.36 11.21
CA PHE A 7 -66.17 -62.20 12.21
C PHE A 7 -64.79 -62.66 11.71
N GLU A 8 -64.73 -63.72 10.89
CA GLU A 8 -63.50 -64.22 10.27
C GLU A 8 -62.86 -63.23 9.28
N LYS A 9 -63.67 -62.42 8.57
CA LYS A 9 -63.18 -61.38 7.64
C LYS A 9 -62.68 -60.12 8.36
N PHE A 10 -63.04 -59.92 9.63
CA PHE A 10 -62.65 -58.74 10.41
C PHE A 10 -61.13 -58.69 10.67
N HIS A 11 -60.49 -59.82 10.98
CA HIS A 11 -59.04 -59.87 11.20
C HIS A 11 -58.25 -59.53 9.93
N ALA A 12 -58.65 -60.09 8.79
CA ALA A 12 -58.03 -59.79 7.49
C ALA A 12 -58.19 -58.31 7.10
N MET A 13 -59.35 -57.71 7.38
CA MET A 13 -59.58 -56.28 7.18
C MET A 13 -58.68 -55.43 8.10
N HIS A 14 -58.57 -55.78 9.38
CA HIS A 14 -57.71 -55.08 10.34
C HIS A 14 -56.23 -55.08 9.91
N LEU A 15 -55.72 -56.23 9.43
CA LEU A 15 -54.35 -56.31 8.87
C LEU A 15 -54.16 -55.41 7.65
N LYS A 16 -55.10 -55.43 6.69
CA LYS A 16 -55.06 -54.56 5.51
C LYS A 16 -55.07 -53.08 5.88
N VAL A 17 -55.89 -52.69 6.86
CA VAL A 17 -55.91 -51.31 7.39
C VAL A 17 -54.59 -50.97 8.08
N GLY A 18 -54.00 -51.91 8.84
CA GLY A 18 -52.67 -51.74 9.45
C GLY A 18 -51.57 -51.50 8.43
N VAL A 19 -51.52 -52.31 7.37
CA VAL A 19 -50.58 -52.15 6.24
C VAL A 19 -50.80 -50.80 5.56
N ALA A 20 -52.04 -50.46 5.20
CA ALA A 20 -52.34 -49.17 4.56
C ALA A 20 -51.94 -47.97 5.43
N LYS A 21 -52.20 -48.01 6.76
CA LYS A 21 -51.74 -46.97 7.70
C LYS A 21 -50.22 -46.88 7.76
N SER A 22 -49.53 -48.03 7.79
CA SER A 22 -48.05 -48.05 7.80
C SER A 22 -47.44 -47.53 6.50
N GLU A 23 -48.05 -47.83 5.34
CA GLU A 23 -47.60 -47.33 4.04
C GLU A 23 -47.81 -45.83 3.91
N VAL A 24 -48.97 -45.31 4.34
CA VAL A 24 -49.22 -43.87 4.36
C VAL A 24 -48.22 -43.16 5.27
N LYS A 25 -47.98 -43.67 6.48
CA LYS A 25 -46.96 -43.13 7.39
C LYS A 25 -45.56 -43.18 6.77
N ALA A 26 -45.21 -44.26 6.08
CA ALA A 26 -43.91 -44.39 5.41
C ALA A 26 -43.77 -43.44 4.21
N ARG A 27 -44.86 -43.18 3.46
CA ARG A 27 -44.86 -42.19 2.37
C ARG A 27 -44.73 -40.77 2.91
N LEU A 28 -45.44 -40.44 3.98
CA LEU A 28 -45.33 -39.14 4.65
C LEU A 28 -43.92 -38.92 5.18
N LYS A 29 -43.32 -39.91 5.86
CA LYS A 29 -41.94 -39.82 6.35
C LYS A 29 -40.93 -39.64 5.21
N ARG A 30 -41.09 -40.37 4.10
CA ARG A 30 -40.24 -40.21 2.92
C ARG A 30 -40.40 -38.83 2.26
N ALA A 31 -41.61 -38.29 2.21
CA ALA A 31 -41.86 -36.94 1.69
C ALA A 31 -41.22 -35.89 2.60
N GLU A 32 -41.36 -36.01 3.92
CA GLU A 32 -40.75 -35.10 4.90
C GLU A 32 -39.22 -35.15 4.86
N GLU A 33 -38.62 -36.34 4.77
CA GLU A 33 -37.18 -36.52 4.62
C GLU A 33 -36.67 -35.93 3.29
N ALA A 34 -37.40 -36.11 2.19
CA ALA A 34 -37.05 -35.53 0.89
C ALA A 34 -37.16 -34.00 0.88
N GLU A 35 -38.17 -33.43 1.53
CA GLU A 35 -38.28 -31.97 1.70
C GLU A 35 -37.17 -31.41 2.58
N ARG A 36 -36.82 -32.11 3.67
CA ARG A 36 -35.69 -31.72 4.52
C ARG A 36 -34.38 -31.77 3.73
N GLN A 37 -34.14 -32.82 2.95
CA GLN A 37 -32.94 -32.93 2.10
C GLN A 37 -32.86 -31.80 1.07
N ARG A 38 -33.97 -31.47 0.40
CA ARG A 38 -34.02 -30.36 -0.56
C ARG A 38 -33.65 -29.02 0.09
N LYS A 39 -34.22 -28.71 1.24
CA LYS A 39 -33.90 -27.48 1.98
C LYS A 39 -32.42 -27.44 2.42
N LEU A 40 -31.88 -28.58 2.84
CA LEU A 40 -30.47 -28.67 3.22
C LEU A 40 -29.53 -28.50 2.03
N GLU A 41 -29.88 -29.05 0.87
CA GLU A 41 -29.11 -28.87 -0.36
C GLU A 41 -29.16 -27.41 -0.84
N GLU A 42 -30.33 -26.77 -0.79
CA GLU A 42 -30.48 -25.34 -1.09
C GLU A 42 -29.58 -24.49 -0.20
N GLN A 43 -29.60 -24.71 1.12
CA GLN A 43 -28.75 -23.97 2.05
C GLN A 43 -27.25 -24.27 1.87
N ARG A 44 -26.89 -25.52 1.56
CA ARG A 44 -25.49 -25.85 1.20
C ARG A 44 -25.02 -25.10 -0.03
N ASN A 45 -25.88 -24.99 -1.04
CA ASN A 45 -25.56 -24.25 -2.26
C ASN A 45 -25.44 -22.74 -2.00
N GLU A 46 -26.28 -22.19 -1.11
CA GLU A 46 -26.16 -20.78 -0.69
C GLU A 46 -24.84 -20.51 0.04
N VAL A 47 -24.48 -21.36 1.01
CA VAL A 47 -23.19 -21.23 1.72
C VAL A 47 -22.02 -21.42 0.76
N GLN A 48 -22.09 -22.41 -0.14
CA GLN A 48 -21.06 -22.64 -1.14
C GLN A 48 -20.87 -21.42 -2.05
N LYS A 49 -21.97 -20.78 -2.46
CA LYS A 49 -21.91 -19.56 -3.27
C LYS A 49 -21.20 -18.42 -2.52
N ILE A 50 -21.46 -18.25 -1.22
CA ILE A 50 -20.75 -17.25 -0.40
C ILE A 50 -19.24 -17.55 -0.34
N ILE A 51 -18.88 -18.83 -0.18
CA ILE A 51 -17.48 -19.29 -0.17
C ILE A 51 -16.81 -19.02 -1.51
N ASP A 52 -17.48 -19.29 -2.62
CA ASP A 52 -16.96 -19.05 -3.97
C ASP A 52 -16.77 -17.56 -4.24
N GLU A 53 -17.73 -16.72 -3.88
CA GLU A 53 -17.61 -15.26 -3.96
C GLU A 53 -16.47 -14.71 -3.09
N ALA A 54 -16.17 -15.34 -1.96
CA ALA A 54 -15.04 -14.96 -1.11
C ALA A 54 -13.70 -15.35 -1.75
N ALA A 55 -13.64 -16.55 -2.37
CA ALA A 55 -12.47 -16.99 -3.12
C ALA A 55 -12.18 -16.09 -4.34
N GLU A 56 -13.21 -15.59 -5.02
CA GLU A 56 -13.06 -14.60 -6.10
C GLU A 56 -12.45 -13.27 -5.60
N SER A 57 -12.92 -12.76 -4.45
CA SER A 57 -12.32 -11.56 -3.81
C SER A 57 -10.85 -11.80 -3.41
N LEU A 58 -10.51 -12.98 -2.86
CA LEU A 58 -9.12 -13.31 -2.55
C LEU A 58 -8.24 -13.39 -3.80
N LYS A 59 -8.75 -13.93 -4.89
CA LYS A 59 -8.01 -13.96 -6.17
C LYS A 59 -7.75 -12.55 -6.69
N ALA A 60 -8.76 -11.67 -6.64
CA ALA A 60 -8.60 -10.27 -7.01
C ALA A 60 -7.56 -9.56 -6.11
N ALA A 61 -7.59 -9.82 -4.80
CA ALA A 61 -6.61 -9.31 -3.85
C ALA A 61 -5.18 -9.82 -4.16
N GLU A 62 -5.03 -11.09 -4.54
CA GLU A 62 -3.72 -11.66 -4.91
C GLU A 62 -3.16 -11.03 -6.20
N ASP A 63 -3.99 -10.82 -7.22
CA ASP A 63 -3.60 -10.17 -8.47
C ASP A 63 -3.16 -8.71 -8.21
N LEU A 64 -3.93 -7.97 -7.41
CA LEU A 64 -3.60 -6.59 -6.99
C LEU A 64 -2.32 -6.54 -6.17
N THR A 65 -2.12 -7.48 -5.26
CA THR A 65 -0.89 -7.58 -4.44
C THR A 65 0.32 -7.85 -5.32
N THR A 66 0.19 -8.74 -6.30
CA THR A 66 1.26 -9.05 -7.25
C THR A 66 1.61 -7.82 -8.12
N GLN A 67 0.61 -7.04 -8.53
CA GLN A 67 0.85 -5.75 -9.21
C GLN A 67 1.57 -4.76 -8.28
N ALA A 68 1.12 -4.62 -7.03
CA ALA A 68 1.75 -3.73 -6.05
C ALA A 68 3.21 -4.11 -5.77
N GLU A 69 3.51 -5.41 -5.64
CA GLU A 69 4.88 -5.93 -5.47
C GLU A 69 5.76 -5.61 -6.68
N ASN A 70 5.23 -5.76 -7.91
CA ASN A 70 5.96 -5.44 -9.14
C ASN A 70 6.24 -3.95 -9.26
N THR A 71 5.27 -3.09 -8.98
CA THR A 71 5.43 -1.63 -8.97
C THR A 71 6.41 -1.19 -7.88
N ALA A 72 6.36 -1.80 -6.69
CA ALA A 72 7.27 -1.49 -5.60
C ALA A 72 8.68 -2.09 -5.78
N ARG A 73 8.89 -3.00 -6.74
CA ARG A 73 10.16 -3.70 -6.95
C ARG A 73 11.38 -2.79 -7.08
N PRO A 74 11.34 -1.65 -7.81
CA PRO A 74 12.46 -0.72 -7.88
C PRO A 74 12.80 -0.09 -6.53
N LEU A 75 11.81 0.08 -5.65
CA LEU A 75 11.97 0.68 -4.32
C LEU A 75 12.75 -0.23 -3.37
N PHE A 76 12.71 -1.56 -3.54
CA PHE A 76 13.47 -2.48 -2.71
C PHE A 76 14.98 -2.40 -2.96
N LYS A 77 15.39 -1.93 -4.13
CA LYS A 77 16.80 -1.71 -4.44
C LYS A 77 17.17 -0.32 -3.92
N GLU A 78 18.24 -0.23 -3.16
CA GLU A 78 18.92 1.03 -2.88
C GLU A 78 19.62 1.49 -4.16
N ASN A 79 18.84 2.01 -5.10
CA ASN A 79 19.37 2.55 -6.33
C ASN A 79 19.54 4.07 -6.16
N ASP A 80 20.78 4.47 -5.94
CA ASP A 80 21.16 5.88 -5.78
C ASP A 80 20.91 6.74 -7.03
N ASN A 81 20.52 6.14 -8.16
CA ASN A 81 20.28 6.87 -9.40
C ASN A 81 18.82 7.32 -9.61
N MET A 82 17.84 6.81 -8.85
CA MET A 82 16.43 7.18 -9.08
C MET A 82 16.12 8.53 -8.43
N PRO A 83 15.69 9.58 -9.16
CA PRO A 83 15.44 10.90 -8.58
C PRO A 83 14.33 10.85 -7.54
N ALA A 84 14.37 11.76 -6.56
CA ALA A 84 13.42 11.76 -5.45
C ALA A 84 11.94 11.79 -5.89
N SER A 85 11.63 12.51 -6.97
CA SER A 85 10.28 12.59 -7.55
C SER A 85 9.77 11.25 -8.08
N GLU A 86 10.64 10.46 -8.72
CA GLU A 86 10.28 9.13 -9.24
C GLU A 86 10.08 8.11 -8.11
N ILE A 87 10.90 8.18 -7.05
CA ILE A 87 10.72 7.35 -5.85
C ILE A 87 9.34 7.61 -5.23
N GLU A 88 8.97 8.89 -5.05
CA GLU A 88 7.69 9.27 -4.47
C GLU A 88 6.52 8.84 -5.37
N ALA A 89 6.60 9.09 -6.68
CA ALA A 89 5.55 8.70 -7.62
C ALA A 89 5.31 7.18 -7.62
N THR A 90 6.38 6.39 -7.65
CA THR A 90 6.31 4.92 -7.61
C THR A 90 5.73 4.43 -6.27
N ALA A 91 6.11 5.06 -5.15
CA ALA A 91 5.58 4.74 -3.83
C ALA A 91 4.09 5.08 -3.70
N VAL A 92 3.63 6.17 -4.32
CA VAL A 92 2.20 6.52 -4.38
C VAL A 92 1.42 5.51 -5.20
N GLU A 93 1.90 5.13 -6.39
CA GLU A 93 1.23 4.15 -7.24
C GLU A 93 1.08 2.80 -6.53
N ALA A 94 2.17 2.28 -5.95
CA ALA A 94 2.11 1.04 -5.18
C ALA A 94 1.15 1.13 -3.97
N ASP A 95 1.03 2.31 -3.35
CA ASP A 95 0.16 2.53 -2.18
C ASP A 95 -1.32 2.51 -2.57
N THR A 96 -1.64 3.01 -3.76
CA THR A 96 -3.01 2.90 -4.30
C THR A 96 -3.40 1.45 -4.59
N LEU A 97 -2.47 0.63 -5.07
CA LEU A 97 -2.72 -0.80 -5.31
C LEU A 97 -2.86 -1.56 -3.99
N ALA A 98 -1.99 -1.29 -3.01
CA ALA A 98 -2.08 -1.90 -1.68
C ALA A 98 -3.41 -1.58 -0.98
N LYS A 99 -3.91 -0.34 -1.07
CA LYS A 99 -5.23 0.05 -0.54
C LYS A 99 -6.39 -0.68 -1.23
N LYS A 100 -6.29 -0.94 -2.53
CA LYS A 100 -7.29 -1.76 -3.24
C LYS A 100 -7.26 -3.21 -2.75
N THR A 101 -6.06 -3.77 -2.55
CA THR A 101 -5.89 -5.09 -1.93
C THR A 101 -6.56 -5.16 -0.56
N GLU A 102 -6.34 -4.17 0.31
CA GLU A 102 -6.98 -4.10 1.63
C GLU A 102 -8.51 -4.09 1.53
N GLY A 103 -9.07 -3.38 0.55
CA GLY A 103 -10.52 -3.39 0.28
C GLY A 103 -11.06 -4.76 -0.11
N GLU A 104 -10.38 -5.48 -1.00
CA GLU A 104 -10.79 -6.84 -1.42
C GLU A 104 -10.62 -7.87 -0.29
N LEU A 105 -9.55 -7.75 0.52
CA LEU A 105 -9.34 -8.59 1.71
C LEU A 105 -10.45 -8.37 2.74
N ALA A 106 -10.83 -7.11 2.99
CA ALA A 106 -11.96 -6.79 3.87
C ALA A 106 -13.26 -7.42 3.35
N ALA A 107 -13.55 -7.28 2.06
CA ALA A 107 -14.73 -7.90 1.43
C ALA A 107 -14.74 -9.44 1.54
N ALA A 108 -13.58 -10.08 1.40
CA ALA A 108 -13.45 -11.52 1.59
C ALA A 108 -13.72 -11.93 3.06
N SER A 109 -13.17 -11.18 4.02
CA SER A 109 -13.35 -11.43 5.45
C SER A 109 -14.82 -11.34 5.89
N GLU A 110 -15.58 -10.37 5.36
CA GLU A 110 -17.01 -10.26 5.61
C GLU A 110 -17.81 -11.44 5.06
N LYS A 111 -17.40 -11.98 3.91
CA LYS A 111 -18.03 -13.18 3.32
C LYS A 111 -17.70 -14.44 4.13
N PHE A 112 -16.49 -14.55 4.70
CA PHE A 112 -16.17 -15.65 5.62
C PHE A 112 -17.06 -15.64 6.86
N ALA A 113 -17.21 -14.48 7.50
CA ALA A 113 -18.09 -14.34 8.66
C ALA A 113 -19.55 -14.73 8.33
N LYS A 114 -20.07 -14.31 7.17
CA LYS A 114 -21.41 -14.71 6.70
C LYS A 114 -21.54 -16.22 6.47
N ALA A 115 -20.52 -16.87 5.92
CA ALA A 115 -20.53 -18.31 5.70
C ALA A 115 -20.48 -19.09 7.03
N GLU A 116 -19.67 -18.64 7.99
CA GLU A 116 -19.60 -19.19 9.35
C GLU A 116 -20.96 -19.03 10.08
N ASP A 117 -21.53 -17.83 10.08
CA ASP A 117 -22.84 -17.54 10.69
C ASP A 117 -23.95 -18.43 10.10
N ALA A 118 -23.97 -18.60 8.77
CA ALA A 118 -24.94 -19.47 8.09
C ALA A 118 -24.78 -20.95 8.45
N CYS A 119 -23.54 -21.41 8.67
CA CYS A 119 -23.26 -22.78 9.12
C CYS A 119 -23.60 -22.99 10.60
N GLU A 120 -23.42 -21.98 11.45
CA GLU A 120 -23.76 -22.05 12.87
C GLU A 120 -25.28 -22.01 13.09
N ALA A 121 -26.01 -21.24 12.28
CA ALA A 121 -27.47 -21.12 12.37
C ALA A 121 -28.21 -22.43 12.09
N ASN A 122 -27.63 -23.38 11.35
CA ASN A 122 -28.23 -24.69 11.08
C ASN A 122 -27.34 -25.85 11.56
N ALA A 123 -27.83 -26.58 12.56
CA ALA A 123 -27.15 -27.76 13.11
C ALA A 123 -26.81 -28.84 12.06
N ASP A 124 -27.60 -28.98 10.99
CA ASP A 124 -27.38 -29.93 9.90
C ASP A 124 -26.26 -29.48 8.93
N LEU A 125 -25.87 -28.20 8.97
CA LEU A 125 -24.74 -27.63 8.20
C LEU A 125 -23.46 -27.54 9.04
N LYS A 126 -23.52 -27.86 10.33
CA LYS A 126 -22.39 -27.74 11.25
C LYS A 126 -21.17 -28.52 10.73
N GLY A 127 -20.10 -27.79 10.44
CA GLY A 127 -18.85 -28.35 9.95
C GLY A 127 -18.72 -28.43 8.42
N PHE A 128 -19.69 -27.93 7.66
CA PHE A 128 -19.55 -27.72 6.22
C PHE A 128 -18.42 -26.73 5.90
N ASP A 129 -18.32 -25.67 6.69
CA ASP A 129 -17.30 -24.62 6.68
C ASP A 129 -15.88 -25.11 6.99
N LYS A 130 -15.72 -26.16 7.82
CA LYS A 130 -14.44 -26.58 8.40
C LYS A 130 -13.35 -26.95 7.41
N LYS A 131 -13.69 -27.25 6.16
CA LYS A 131 -12.72 -27.61 5.13
C LYS A 131 -12.25 -26.38 4.35
N ASP A 132 -13.19 -25.58 3.84
CA ASP A 132 -12.89 -24.52 2.90
C ASP A 132 -12.60 -23.19 3.60
N VAL A 133 -13.33 -22.84 4.66
CA VAL A 133 -13.16 -21.55 5.36
C VAL A 133 -11.76 -21.42 5.99
N PRO A 134 -11.21 -22.41 6.73
CA PRO A 134 -9.85 -22.31 7.25
C PRO A 134 -8.77 -22.22 6.16
N ARG A 135 -9.00 -22.86 5.00
CA ARG A 135 -8.08 -22.75 3.86
C ARG A 135 -8.09 -21.34 3.28
N LEU A 136 -9.28 -20.73 3.14
CA LEU A 136 -9.41 -19.37 2.63
C LEU A 136 -8.86 -18.33 3.64
N TRP A 137 -9.05 -18.53 4.94
CA TRP A 137 -8.39 -17.72 5.97
C TRP A 137 -6.88 -17.75 5.87
N LYS A 138 -6.29 -18.94 5.70
CA LYS A 138 -4.85 -19.06 5.49
C LYS A 138 -4.39 -18.29 4.23
N TRP A 139 -5.14 -18.39 3.13
CA TRP A 139 -4.82 -17.65 1.90
C TRP A 139 -4.94 -16.12 2.12
N HIS A 140 -5.96 -15.67 2.86
CA HIS A 140 -6.11 -14.28 3.28
C HIS A 140 -4.91 -13.80 4.11
N GLU A 141 -4.47 -14.56 5.12
CA GLU A 141 -3.30 -14.24 5.95
C GLU A 141 -2.02 -14.12 5.10
N ASP A 142 -1.81 -15.06 4.17
CA ASP A 142 -0.65 -15.06 3.28
C ASP A 142 -0.64 -13.81 2.37
N ILE A 143 -1.79 -13.41 1.80
CA ILE A 143 -1.91 -12.18 0.99
C ILE A 143 -1.70 -10.94 1.87
N THR A 144 -2.29 -10.91 3.08
CA THR A 144 -2.15 -9.80 4.03
C THR A 144 -0.68 -9.55 4.38
N ALA A 145 0.06 -10.62 4.72
CA ALA A 145 1.48 -10.53 5.04
C ALA A 145 2.33 -10.03 3.87
N ARG A 146 1.94 -10.34 2.62
CA ARG A 146 2.58 -9.79 1.42
C ARG A 146 2.26 -8.31 1.23
N ALA A 147 1.01 -7.92 1.35
CA ALA A 147 0.58 -6.51 1.26
C ALA A 147 1.28 -5.65 2.32
N GLU A 148 1.39 -6.11 3.56
CA GLU A 148 2.09 -5.42 4.64
C GLU A 148 3.58 -5.19 4.33
N LYS A 149 4.26 -6.15 3.68
CA LYS A 149 5.65 -5.98 3.22
C LYS A 149 5.77 -4.87 2.19
N VAL A 150 4.82 -4.78 1.25
CA VAL A 150 4.77 -3.69 0.26
C VAL A 150 4.56 -2.35 0.98
N VAL A 151 3.61 -2.27 1.93
CA VAL A 151 3.36 -1.06 2.73
C VAL A 151 4.60 -0.61 3.52
N ALA A 152 5.31 -1.54 4.15
CA ALA A 152 6.55 -1.24 4.84
C ALA A 152 7.65 -0.70 3.89
N ALA A 153 7.76 -1.27 2.70
CA ALA A 153 8.72 -0.82 1.69
C ALA A 153 8.40 0.59 1.18
N MET A 154 7.11 0.90 0.97
CA MET A 154 6.67 2.23 0.54
C MET A 154 6.93 3.30 1.59
N LYS A 155 6.70 3.02 2.87
CA LYS A 155 7.04 3.94 3.96
C LYS A 155 8.53 4.29 3.95
N LYS A 156 9.40 3.28 3.87
CA LYS A 156 10.86 3.48 3.75
C LYS A 156 11.24 4.22 2.45
N ALA A 157 10.53 3.99 1.36
CA ALA A 157 10.77 4.68 0.10
C ALA A 157 10.42 6.17 0.20
N ARG A 158 9.29 6.54 0.82
CA ARG A 158 8.90 7.94 1.05
C ARG A 158 9.91 8.67 1.92
N GLU A 159 10.37 8.05 3.01
CA GLU A 159 11.43 8.63 3.86
C GLU A 159 12.72 8.90 3.06
N ARG A 160 13.15 7.93 2.24
CA ARG A 160 14.31 8.10 1.36
C ARG A 160 14.07 9.15 0.27
N ALA A 161 12.87 9.23 -0.29
CA ALA A 161 12.51 10.26 -1.27
C ALA A 161 12.68 11.66 -0.66
N VAL A 162 12.21 11.88 0.57
CA VAL A 162 12.37 13.15 1.29
C VAL A 162 13.85 13.48 1.52
N GLN A 163 14.63 12.52 2.04
CA GLN A 163 16.07 12.71 2.27
C GLN A 163 16.81 13.01 0.97
N LYS A 164 16.48 12.30 -0.10
CA LYS A 164 17.09 12.48 -1.41
C LYS A 164 16.70 13.81 -2.04
N ALA A 165 15.43 14.21 -1.95
CA ALA A 165 14.98 15.52 -2.42
C ALA A 165 15.77 16.63 -1.74
N TYR A 166 15.99 16.52 -0.43
CA TYR A 166 16.81 17.48 0.31
C TYR A 166 18.27 17.48 -0.17
N ALA A 167 18.87 16.30 -0.37
CA ALA A 167 20.24 16.18 -0.86
C ALA A 167 20.41 16.74 -2.29
N GLU A 168 19.45 16.48 -3.19
CA GLU A 168 19.42 17.04 -4.55
C GLU A 168 19.30 18.57 -4.52
N MET A 169 18.48 19.12 -3.62
CA MET A 169 18.36 20.57 -3.43
C MET A 169 19.63 21.19 -2.86
N ASP A 170 20.30 20.54 -1.91
CA ASP A 170 21.57 21.02 -1.37
C ASP A 170 22.69 20.98 -2.43
N GLN A 171 22.71 19.95 -3.29
CA GLN A 171 23.61 19.92 -4.45
C GLN A 171 23.36 21.11 -5.40
N LYS A 172 22.09 21.41 -5.70
CA LYS A 172 21.72 22.58 -6.51
C LYS A 172 22.09 23.89 -5.83
N ARG A 173 21.94 23.99 -4.52
CA ARG A 173 22.39 25.13 -3.71
C ARG A 173 23.90 25.34 -3.81
N LEU A 174 24.69 24.27 -3.71
CA LEU A 174 26.15 24.33 -3.86
C LEU A 174 26.56 24.74 -5.28
N ALA A 175 25.88 24.20 -6.31
CA ALA A 175 26.09 24.60 -7.69
C ALA A 175 25.77 26.09 -7.89
N ALA A 176 24.60 26.55 -7.44
CA ALA A 176 24.21 27.96 -7.50
C ALA A 176 25.26 28.87 -6.81
N ALA A 177 25.69 28.52 -5.59
CA ALA A 177 26.72 29.29 -4.89
C ALA A 177 28.05 29.37 -5.68
N ARG A 178 28.45 28.29 -6.37
CA ARG A 178 29.62 28.29 -7.26
C ARG A 178 29.45 29.25 -8.43
N PHE A 179 28.31 29.22 -9.12
CA PHE A 179 28.03 30.12 -10.25
C PHE A 179 27.91 31.58 -9.82
N ILE A 180 27.28 31.86 -8.68
CA ILE A 180 27.21 33.20 -8.09
C ILE A 180 28.62 33.74 -7.84
N ARG A 181 29.51 32.94 -7.23
CA ARG A 181 30.91 33.33 -7.02
C ARG A 181 31.67 33.55 -8.32
N ALA A 182 31.45 32.71 -9.33
CA ALA A 182 32.06 32.89 -10.65
C ALA A 182 31.65 34.24 -11.26
N ARG A 183 30.36 34.58 -11.17
CA ARG A 183 29.85 35.88 -11.62
C ARG A 183 30.38 37.04 -10.78
N MET A 184 30.49 36.88 -9.45
CA MET A 184 31.13 37.88 -8.58
C MET A 184 32.57 38.16 -9.01
N GLY A 185 33.34 37.12 -9.33
CA GLY A 185 34.70 37.26 -9.85
C GLY A 185 34.75 37.96 -11.21
N ALA A 186 33.86 37.57 -12.14
CA ALA A 186 33.78 38.18 -13.47
C ALA A 186 33.40 39.67 -13.41
N GLU A 187 32.49 40.06 -12.52
CA GLU A 187 32.04 41.44 -12.34
C GLU A 187 32.90 42.24 -11.33
N SER A 188 33.91 41.61 -10.72
CA SER A 188 34.74 42.20 -9.65
C SER A 188 33.92 42.78 -8.47
N LYS A 189 32.80 42.14 -8.15
CA LYS A 189 31.91 42.52 -7.03
C LYS A 189 32.18 41.67 -5.79
N ASN A 190 32.15 42.30 -4.62
CA ASN A 190 32.09 41.57 -3.36
C ASN A 190 30.66 41.04 -3.08
N GLY A 191 30.49 40.25 -2.01
CA GLY A 191 29.20 39.61 -1.71
C GLY A 191 28.06 40.60 -1.45
N GLU A 192 28.35 41.71 -0.78
CA GLU A 192 27.36 42.76 -0.49
C GLU A 192 26.96 43.54 -1.74
N GLN A 193 27.93 43.85 -2.61
CA GLN A 193 27.69 44.48 -3.90
C GLN A 193 26.92 43.56 -4.85
N MET A 194 27.16 42.25 -4.77
CA MET A 194 26.39 41.26 -5.53
C MET A 194 24.95 41.21 -5.06
N TYR A 195 24.72 41.13 -3.75
CA TYR A 195 23.38 41.21 -3.15
C TYR A 195 22.64 42.49 -3.58
N ALA A 196 23.30 43.65 -3.42
CA ALA A 196 22.76 44.94 -3.82
C ALA A 196 22.43 45.03 -5.32
N SER A 197 23.12 44.27 -6.16
CA SER A 197 22.83 44.25 -7.60
C SER A 197 21.61 43.41 -8.00
N ILE A 198 21.10 42.54 -7.11
CA ILE A 198 19.92 41.71 -7.38
C ILE A 198 18.64 42.48 -7.05
N HIS A 199 18.60 43.11 -5.87
CA HIS A 199 17.38 43.77 -5.36
C HIS A 199 17.65 45.08 -4.59
N GLY A 200 18.82 45.71 -4.80
CA GLY A 200 19.26 46.80 -3.93
C GLY A 200 19.49 46.31 -2.50
N ASP A 201 19.29 47.18 -1.53
CA ASP A 201 19.42 46.83 -0.10
C ASP A 201 18.17 46.15 0.48
N ALA A 202 17.15 45.88 -0.34
CA ALA A 202 15.93 45.19 0.09
C ALA A 202 16.09 43.66 0.07
N PRO A 203 15.34 42.91 0.90
CA PRO A 203 15.29 41.45 0.86
C PRO A 203 15.01 40.91 -0.54
N ILE A 204 15.68 39.81 -0.92
CA ILE A 204 15.49 39.20 -2.25
C ILE A 204 14.18 38.41 -2.23
N THR A 205 13.23 38.79 -3.09
CA THR A 205 11.99 38.06 -3.28
C THR A 205 12.17 36.83 -4.18
N LYS A 206 11.20 35.93 -4.17
CA LYS A 206 11.18 34.70 -4.97
C LYS A 206 11.35 34.97 -6.47
N GLU A 207 10.67 35.98 -6.99
CA GLU A 207 10.72 36.37 -8.41
C GLU A 207 12.10 36.88 -8.78
N LYS A 208 12.69 37.71 -7.91
CA LYS A 208 13.99 38.34 -8.15
C LYS A 208 15.14 37.36 -8.04
N PHE A 209 15.04 36.40 -7.14
CA PHE A 209 15.94 35.27 -7.10
C PHE A 209 15.85 34.44 -8.38
N ALA A 210 14.64 34.11 -8.85
CA ALA A 210 14.45 33.34 -10.07
C ALA A 210 14.99 34.07 -11.32
N GLU A 211 14.75 35.38 -11.44
CA GLU A 211 15.33 36.24 -12.50
C GLU A 211 16.86 36.20 -12.45
N PHE A 212 17.44 36.35 -11.26
CA PHE A 212 18.89 36.35 -11.07
C PHE A 212 19.53 35.01 -11.42
N ILE A 213 18.94 33.90 -10.96
CA ILE A 213 19.40 32.54 -11.26
C ILE A 213 19.37 32.25 -12.77
N LYS A 214 18.29 32.66 -13.46
CA LYS A 214 18.20 32.54 -14.93
C LYS A 214 19.24 33.38 -15.68
N ALA A 215 19.75 34.45 -15.06
CA ALA A 215 20.79 35.30 -15.63
C ALA A 215 22.22 34.77 -15.36
N LEU A 216 22.40 33.66 -14.63
CA LEU A 216 23.70 33.04 -14.43
C LEU A 216 24.08 32.21 -15.68
N PRO A 217 25.26 32.43 -16.29
CA PRO A 217 25.71 31.63 -17.42
C PRO A 217 25.96 30.18 -16.98
N ASP A 218 25.63 29.23 -17.86
CA ASP A 218 25.86 27.78 -17.69
C ASP A 218 25.16 27.13 -16.47
N PHE A 219 24.23 27.83 -15.83
CA PHE A 219 23.42 27.29 -14.73
C PHE A 219 21.97 27.10 -15.17
N GLU A 220 21.66 25.89 -15.63
CA GLU A 220 20.33 25.51 -16.06
C GLU A 220 19.59 24.79 -14.92
N LEU A 221 18.38 25.26 -14.64
CA LEU A 221 17.43 24.64 -13.72
C LEU A 221 16.14 24.34 -14.48
N ALA A 222 15.49 23.23 -14.15
CA ALA A 222 14.18 22.93 -14.74
C ALA A 222 13.11 23.93 -14.24
N GLU A 223 11.98 24.00 -14.95
CA GLU A 223 10.89 24.89 -14.60
C GLU A 223 10.40 24.65 -13.15
N GLY A 224 10.28 25.72 -12.37
CA GLY A 224 9.91 25.65 -10.95
C GLY A 224 11.03 25.23 -9.98
N GLU A 225 12.21 24.79 -10.44
CA GLU A 225 13.29 24.41 -9.52
C GLU A 225 13.97 25.61 -8.87
N ALA A 226 14.04 26.75 -9.55
CA ALA A 226 14.54 28.00 -8.97
C ALA A 226 13.70 28.44 -7.76
N GLU A 227 12.39 28.21 -7.83
CA GLU A 227 11.45 28.50 -6.75
C GLU A 227 11.65 27.56 -5.55
N ARG A 228 11.80 26.26 -5.81
CA ARG A 228 12.10 25.28 -4.74
C ARG A 228 13.45 25.57 -4.10
N LEU A 229 14.43 26.00 -4.89
CA LEU A 229 15.75 26.36 -4.39
C LEU A 229 15.69 27.60 -3.50
N PHE A 230 14.90 28.60 -3.90
CA PHE A 230 14.60 29.76 -3.06
C PHE A 230 13.99 29.35 -1.73
N GLU A 231 12.92 28.54 -1.75
CA GLU A 231 12.24 28.06 -0.53
C GLU A 231 13.18 27.27 0.39
N HIS A 232 14.05 26.45 -0.19
CA HIS A 232 15.08 25.69 0.54
C HIS A 232 16.12 26.60 1.20
N ILE A 233 16.58 27.65 0.52
CA ILE A 233 17.56 28.61 1.06
C ILE A 233 16.92 29.54 2.10
N ALA A 234 15.68 29.94 1.88
CA ALA A 234 14.94 30.82 2.77
C ALA A 234 14.45 30.11 4.04
N GLU A 235 14.55 28.77 4.12
CA GLU A 235 14.08 27.97 5.26
C GLU A 235 12.61 28.25 5.63
N GLY A 236 11.78 28.55 4.62
CA GLY A 236 10.36 28.91 4.78
C GLY A 236 10.06 30.40 4.96
N ALA A 237 11.06 31.28 4.96
CA ALA A 237 10.84 32.72 4.90
C ALA A 237 10.31 33.17 3.51
N ALA A 238 9.59 34.29 3.47
CA ALA A 238 9.06 34.85 2.23
C ALA A 238 10.15 35.48 1.35
N ASP A 239 11.26 35.87 1.97
CA ASP A 239 12.36 36.64 1.41
C ASP A 239 13.72 36.16 1.94
N ILE A 240 14.78 36.33 1.13
CA ILE A 240 16.15 36.03 1.54
C ILE A 240 16.82 37.33 2.01
N ALA A 241 17.04 37.42 3.32
CA ALA A 241 17.80 38.52 3.93
C ALA A 241 19.27 38.51 3.51
N LYS A 242 19.92 39.68 3.64
CA LYS A 242 21.34 39.87 3.29
C LYS A 242 22.24 38.84 3.96
N GLU A 243 22.03 38.56 5.23
CA GLU A 243 22.83 37.62 6.01
C GLU A 243 22.76 36.19 5.43
N LYS A 244 21.54 35.72 5.12
CA LYS A 244 21.31 34.39 4.52
C LYS A 244 21.92 34.28 3.13
N PHE A 245 21.84 35.33 2.31
CA PHE A 245 22.53 35.36 1.01
C PHE A 245 24.05 35.31 1.17
N LEU A 246 24.61 36.06 2.13
CA LEU A 246 26.04 36.03 2.41
C LEU A 246 26.49 34.65 2.94
N GLU A 247 25.66 33.99 3.76
CA GLU A 247 25.90 32.61 4.19
C GLU A 247 25.87 31.62 3.02
N LEU A 248 24.94 31.75 2.08
CA LEU A 248 24.86 30.93 0.87
C LEU A 248 26.17 30.97 0.05
N ILE A 249 26.72 32.18 -0.14
CA ILE A 249 27.98 32.36 -0.89
C ILE A 249 29.21 32.18 -0.01
N ARG A 250 29.10 31.87 1.28
CA ARG A 250 30.26 31.66 2.16
C ARG A 250 30.86 30.27 1.94
N LEU A 251 32.15 30.22 1.67
CA LEU A 251 32.87 28.96 1.45
C LEU A 251 33.47 28.51 2.78
N TYR A 252 32.85 27.52 3.40
CA TYR A 252 33.46 26.87 4.56
C TYR A 252 34.50 25.88 4.04
N TYR A 253 35.77 26.29 4.04
CA TYR A 253 36.87 25.33 3.92
C TYR A 253 36.90 24.50 5.19
N LYS A 254 36.21 23.36 5.19
CA LYS A 254 36.40 22.35 6.23
C LYS A 254 37.76 21.72 5.97
N CYS A 255 38.78 22.16 6.71
CA CYS A 255 40.02 21.41 6.84
C CYS A 255 39.68 20.09 7.54
N VAL A 256 39.26 19.08 6.77
CA VAL A 256 39.33 17.70 7.22
C VAL A 256 40.81 17.46 7.43
N LYS A 257 41.29 17.57 8.68
CA LYS A 257 42.61 17.03 9.02
C LYS A 257 42.57 15.62 8.49
N GLY A 258 43.30 15.35 7.41
CA GLY A 258 43.57 14.00 6.99
C GLY A 258 44.24 13.36 8.20
N THR A 259 43.48 12.60 8.99
CA THR A 259 44.08 11.49 9.68
C THR A 259 44.64 10.66 8.55
N VAL A 260 45.94 10.86 8.32
CA VAL A 260 46.73 10.09 7.39
C VAL A 260 46.47 8.65 7.79
N PHE A 261 45.80 7.89 6.93
CA PHE A 261 45.87 6.45 6.96
C PHE A 261 47.33 6.12 6.64
N ASN A 262 48.21 6.28 7.61
CA ASN A 262 49.53 5.69 7.54
C ASN A 262 49.28 4.18 7.52
N GLU A 263 49.77 3.51 6.49
CA GLU A 263 49.68 2.06 6.27
C GLU A 263 50.25 1.21 7.43
N GLU A 264 50.79 1.84 8.48
CA GLU A 264 51.42 1.21 9.63
C GLU A 264 50.45 0.85 10.78
N ILE A 265 49.18 1.26 10.77
CA ILE A 265 48.23 0.80 11.77
C ILE A 265 47.60 -0.52 11.32
N SER A 266 48.36 -1.60 11.54
CA SER A 266 47.84 -2.97 11.61
C SER A 266 46.74 -3.04 12.69
N ILE A 267 45.48 -3.07 12.26
CA ILE A 267 44.38 -3.48 13.13
C ILE A 267 44.54 -4.98 13.35
N LYS A 268 45.35 -5.36 14.34
CA LYS A 268 45.24 -6.68 14.96
C LYS A 268 43.94 -6.69 15.76
N SER A 269 42.85 -7.10 15.13
CA SER A 269 41.70 -7.61 15.89
C SER A 269 42.21 -8.84 16.65
N LYS A 270 42.39 -8.70 17.96
CA LYS A 270 42.47 -9.88 18.82
C LYS A 270 41.10 -10.55 18.81
N THR A 271 41.18 -11.85 18.63
CA THR A 271 40.17 -12.91 18.67
C THR A 271 39.07 -12.70 19.70
#